data_AF-A0A847DLN8-F1
#
_entry.id   AF-A0A847DLN8-F1
#
_cell.length_a   1.000
_cell.length_b   1.000
_cell.length_c   1.000
_cell.angle_alpha   90.00
_cell.angle_beta   90.00
_cell.angle_gamma   90.00
#
_symmetry.space_group_name_H-M   'P 1'
#
loop_
_entity.id
_entity.type
_entity.pdbx_description
1 polymer ?
#
loop_
_entity_poly.entity_id
_entity_poly.type
_entity_poly.pdbx_seq_one_letter_code
_entity_poly.pdbx_strand_id
1 'polypeptide(L)'
;MTSLQVRELPENIYLKLQEEAKKENRSLAQQAVAVLAKGLDLEVNPKKRREELLKMLREAPIIDQDSDIPDPVQLIREDRER
;
A
#
# COMPACT_ATOMS: atom_id res chain seq x y z
N MET A 1 -2.90 16.50 5.48
CA MET A 1 -3.38 15.86 4.23
C MET A 1 -3.75 16.94 3.26
N THR A 2 -3.23 16.90 2.03
CA THR A 2 -3.64 17.84 0.98
C THR A 2 -4.71 17.15 0.14
N SER A 3 -5.88 17.76 0.00
CA SER A 3 -6.97 17.24 -0.84
C SER A 3 -7.04 17.99 -2.16
N LEU A 4 -7.26 17.27 -3.25
CA LEU A 4 -7.53 17.83 -4.57
C LEU A 4 -8.98 17.51 -4.93
N GLN A 5 -9.76 18.54 -5.26
CA GLN A 5 -11.11 18.39 -5.79
C GLN A 5 -11.14 18.86 -7.23
N VAL A 6 -11.61 18.00 -8.13
CA VAL A 6 -11.81 18.34 -9.55
C VAL A 6 -13.30 18.60 -9.74
N ARG A 7 -13.64 19.83 -10.18
CA ARG A 7 -15.01 20.21 -10.51
C ARG A 7 -15.30 19.86 -11.97
N GLU A 8 -16.56 19.55 -12.25
CA GLU A 8 -17.05 19.29 -13.63
C GLU A 8 -16.23 18.21 -14.36
N LEU A 9 -15.86 17.15 -13.65
CA LEU A 9 -15.10 16.05 -14.24
C LEU A 9 -15.93 15.40 -15.37
N PRO A 10 -15.42 15.37 -16.62
CA PRO A 10 -16.11 14.73 -17.73
C PRO A 10 -16.44 13.27 -17.43
N GLU A 11 -17.67 12.85 -17.77
CA GLU A 11 -18.19 11.52 -17.44
C GLU A 11 -17.32 10.39 -18.02
N ASN A 12 -16.84 10.57 -19.25
CA ASN A 12 -15.94 9.61 -19.90
C ASN A 12 -14.64 9.38 -19.10
N ILE A 13 -14.08 10.43 -18.48
CA ILE A 13 -12.88 10.32 -17.65
C ILE A 13 -13.20 9.58 -16.35
N TYR A 14 -14.32 9.93 -15.70
CA TYR A 14 -14.77 9.26 -14.49
C TYR A 14 -14.98 7.74 -14.71
N LEU A 15 -15.69 7.37 -15.78
CA LEU A 15 -15.92 5.98 -16.14
C LEU A 15 -14.62 5.23 -16.41
N LYS A 16 -13.68 5.87 -17.11
CA LYS A 16 -12.36 5.27 -17.38
C LYS A 16 -11.55 5.05 -16.10
N LEU A 17 -11.55 6.02 -15.19
CA LEU A 17 -10.90 5.88 -13.89
C LEU A 17 -11.53 4.75 -13.07
N GLN A 18 -12.86 4.61 -13.09
CA GLN A 18 -13.55 3.55 -12.38
C GLN A 18 -13.23 2.16 -12.96
N GLU A 19 -13.18 2.04 -14.27
CA GLU A 19 -12.83 0.79 -14.96
C GLU A 19 -11.41 0.33 -14.57
N GLU A 20 -10.43 1.24 -14.65
CA GLU A 20 -9.04 0.92 -14.33
C GLU A 20 -8.84 0.67 -12.83
N ALA A 21 -9.55 1.39 -11.95
CA ALA A 21 -9.53 1.14 -10.51
C ALA A 21 -9.99 -0.28 -10.17
N LYS A 22 -11.05 -0.77 -10.82
CA LYS A 22 -11.53 -2.16 -10.67
C LYS A 22 -10.48 -3.18 -11.14
N LYS A 23 -9.87 -2.95 -12.31
CA LYS A 23 -8.81 -3.84 -12.84
C LYS A 23 -7.62 -3.95 -11.89
N GLU A 24 -7.20 -2.83 -11.31
CA GLU A 24 -6.05 -2.75 -10.41
C GLU A 24 -6.38 -3.10 -8.95
N ASN A 25 -7.64 -3.43 -8.62
CA ASN A 25 -8.14 -3.63 -7.25
C ASN A 25 -7.79 -2.44 -6.32
N ARG A 26 -7.96 -1.21 -6.82
CA ARG A 26 -7.70 0.04 -6.09
C ARG A 26 -8.98 0.84 -5.88
N SER A 27 -8.94 1.72 -4.89
CA SER A 27 -10.00 2.74 -4.77
C SER A 27 -9.90 3.76 -5.91
N LEU A 28 -11.01 4.45 -6.22
CA LEU A 28 -11.03 5.48 -7.26
C LEU A 28 -10.02 6.60 -6.96
N ALA A 29 -9.89 7.01 -5.70
CA ALA A 29 -8.93 8.03 -5.28
C ALA A 29 -7.48 7.57 -5.50
N GLN A 30 -7.16 6.32 -5.16
CA GLN A 30 -5.83 5.75 -5.41
C GLN A 30 -5.52 5.68 -6.91
N GLN A 31 -6.50 5.29 -7.72
CA GLN A 31 -6.32 5.26 -9.18
C GLN A 31 -6.11 6.66 -9.75
N ALA A 32 -6.86 7.65 -9.28
CA ALA A 32 -6.67 9.05 -9.68
C ALA A 32 -5.25 9.54 -9.36
N VAL A 33 -4.73 9.25 -8.15
CA VAL A 33 -3.35 9.59 -7.77
C VAL A 33 -2.33 8.89 -8.69
N ALA A 34 -2.51 7.59 -8.96
CA ALA A 34 -1.61 6.84 -9.83
C ALA A 34 -1.59 7.40 -11.27
N VAL A 35 -2.75 7.73 -11.82
CA VAL A 35 -2.88 8.33 -13.16
C VAL A 35 -2.26 9.73 -13.20
N LEU A 36 -2.53 10.56 -12.20
CA LEU A 36 -1.95 11.91 -12.11
C LEU A 36 -0.43 11.85 -12.04
N ALA A 37 0.12 11.02 -11.16
CA ALA A 37 1.55 10.93 -11.01
C ALA A 37 2.23 10.36 -12.26
N LYS A 38 1.62 9.38 -12.94
CA LYS A 38 2.07 8.92 -14.26
C LYS A 38 2.05 10.04 -15.31
N GLY A 39 0.98 10.85 -15.34
CA GLY A 39 0.86 11.97 -16.29
C GLY A 39 1.81 13.14 -16.01
N LEU A 40 2.26 13.28 -14.76
CA LEU A 40 3.24 14.29 -14.34
C LEU A 40 4.69 13.78 -14.36
N ASP A 41 4.92 12.57 -14.90
CA ASP A 41 6.21 11.88 -14.90
C ASP A 41 6.86 11.76 -13.50
N LEU A 42 6.00 11.71 -12.48
CA LEU A 42 6.41 11.43 -11.11
C LEU A 42 6.45 9.91 -10.97
N GLU A 43 7.65 9.35 -10.77
CA GLU A 43 7.85 7.91 -10.56
C GLU A 43 6.97 7.41 -9.41
N VAL A 44 5.77 6.91 -9.75
CA VAL A 44 5.09 5.91 -8.95
C VAL A 44 5.59 4.60 -9.49
N ASN A 45 6.80 4.24 -9.12
CA ASN A 45 7.30 2.91 -9.41
C ASN A 45 7.17 2.08 -8.13
N PRO A 46 6.01 1.41 -7.89
CA PRO A 46 5.83 0.48 -6.79
C PRO A 46 6.96 -0.55 -6.73
N LYS A 47 7.53 -0.91 -7.87
CA LYS A 47 8.64 -1.86 -7.96
C LYS A 47 9.92 -1.26 -7.39
N LYS A 48 10.26 -0.01 -7.74
CA LYS A 48 11.42 0.71 -7.17
C LYS A 48 11.26 0.94 -5.67
N ARG A 49 10.07 1.40 -5.23
CA ARG A 49 9.75 1.54 -3.80
C ARG A 49 9.83 0.19 -3.07
N ARG A 50 9.34 -0.89 -3.68
CA ARG A 50 9.43 -2.25 -3.12
C ARG A 50 10.88 -2.74 -3.07
N GLU A 51 11.68 -2.46 -4.10
CA GLU A 51 13.10 -2.78 -4.14
C GLU A 51 13.87 -2.05 -3.03
N GLU A 52 13.61 -0.76 -2.84
CA GLU A 52 14.17 0.04 -1.75
C GLU A 52 13.76 -0.51 -0.37
N LEU A 53 12.48 -0.85 -0.19
CA LEU A 53 11.97 -1.41 1.06
C LEU A 53 12.58 -2.80 1.36
N LEU A 54 12.68 -3.66 0.34
CA LEU A 54 13.34 -4.96 0.46
C LEU A 54 14.85 -4.85 0.70
N LYS A 55 15.48 -3.79 0.19
CA LYS A 55 16.87 -3.48 0.50
C LYS A 55 17.02 -3.05 1.96
N MET A 56 16.17 -2.14 2.43
CA MET A 56 16.12 -1.70 3.83
C MET A 56 15.90 -2.86 4.79
N LEU A 57 14.97 -3.78 4.50
CA LEU A 57 14.71 -4.96 5.35
C LEU A 57 15.89 -5.93 5.39
N ARG A 58 16.66 -6.04 4.30
CA ARG A 58 17.88 -6.86 4.26
C ARG A 58 19.04 -6.25 5.02
N GLU A 59 19.13 -4.92 5.01
CA GLU A 59 20.19 -4.17 5.70
C GLU A 59 19.85 -3.89 7.16
N ALA A 60 18.59 -4.09 7.57
CA ALA A 60 18.16 -3.94 8.95
C ALA A 60 18.91 -4.95 9.83
N PRO A 61 19.51 -4.50 10.95
CA PRO A 61 20.13 -5.43 11.89
C PRO A 61 19.06 -6.37 12.43
N ILE A 62 19.36 -7.67 12.48
CA ILE A 62 18.56 -8.62 13.23
C ILE A 62 18.70 -8.21 14.68
N ILE A 63 17.63 -7.62 15.23
CA ILE A 63 17.56 -7.36 16.65
C ILE A 63 17.21 -8.71 17.27
N ASP A 64 18.18 -9.36 17.91
CA ASP A 64 17.92 -10.53 18.76
C ASP A 64 17.02 -10.07 19.93
N GLN A 65 15.71 -10.03 19.68
CA GLN A 65 14.66 -9.96 20.70
C GLN A 65 14.09 -11.35 20.98
N ASP A 66 14.86 -12.41 20.70
CA ASP A 66 14.51 -13.81 20.97
C ASP A 66 14.31 -14.11 22.47
N SER A 67 14.52 -13.14 23.37
CA SER A 67 14.35 -13.33 24.79
C SER A 67 12.93 -13.08 25.34
N ASP A 68 12.03 -12.42 24.60
CA ASP A 68 10.73 -11.98 25.16
C ASP A 68 9.50 -12.28 24.28
N ILE A 69 9.68 -13.04 23.19
CA ILE A 69 8.55 -13.53 22.37
C ILE A 69 8.08 -14.86 22.96
N PRO A 70 6.85 -14.95 23.50
CA PRO A 70 6.34 -16.19 24.06
C PRO A 70 6.19 -17.27 22.98
N ASP A 71 6.41 -18.52 23.38
CA ASP A 71 6.25 -19.68 22.52
C ASP A 71 4.85 -19.65 21.86
N PRO A 72 4.73 -19.79 20.53
CA PRO A 72 3.46 -19.86 19.82
C PRO A 72 2.46 -20.84 20.45
N VAL A 73 2.93 -21.92 21.07
CA VAL A 73 2.07 -22.88 21.79
C VAL A 73 1.42 -22.26 23.03
N GLN A 74 2.13 -21.38 23.75
CA GLN A 74 1.58 -20.67 24.92
C GLN A 74 0.48 -19.70 24.50
N LEU A 75 0.70 -18.95 23.42
CA LEU A 75 -0.29 -18.01 22.88
C LEU A 75 -1.60 -18.71 22.47
N ILE A 76 -1.50 -19.88 21.83
CA ILE A 76 -2.68 -20.67 21.42
C ILE A 76 -3.42 -21.25 22.64
N ARG A 77 -2.70 -21.61 23.71
CA ARG A 77 -3.31 -22.12 24.94
C ARG A 77 -4.06 -21.03 25.69
N GLU A 78 -3.44 -19.85 25.84
CA GLU A 78 -4.06 -18.71 26.53
C GLU A 78 -5.39 -18.30 25.88
N ASP A 79 -5.47 -18.28 24.54
CA ASP A 79 -6.70 -17.96 23.81
C ASP A 79 -7.81 -19.01 23.99
N ARG A 80 -7.45 -20.28 24.21
CA ARG A 80 -8.41 -21.38 24.44
C ARG A 80 -8.93 -21.46 25.87
N GLU A 81 -8.20 -20.92 26.84
CA GLU A 81 -8.55 -20.94 28.26
C GLU A 81 -9.36 -19.70 28.70
N ARG A 82 -9.60 -18.76 27.77
CA ARG A 82 -10.42 -17.55 27.95
C ARG A 82 -11.88 -17.77 27.56
#